data_AF-A0A764RDD1-F1
#
_entry.id   AF-A0A764RDD1-F1
#
_cell.length_a   1.000
_cell.length_b   1.000
_cell.length_c   1.000
_cell.angle_alpha   90.00
_cell.angle_beta   90.00
_cell.angle_gamma   90.00
#
_symmetry.space_group_name_H-M   'P 1'
#
loop_
_entity.id
_entity.type
_entity.pdbx_description
1 polymer ?
#
loop_
_entity_poly.entity_id
_entity_poly.type
_entity_poly.pdbx_seq_one_letter_code
_entity_poly.pdbx_strand_id
1 'polypeptide(L)'
;MNRIFKVLWNAATGTFVVTSETAKSRGKKSGRRKLAVSALISLSSIMVSADVLANAGKDTGSGVTPSDSTAGTGWIAIGTDATANTYTNVDGASAAMGYHASAMGKWSTAIGSYSQSTGNSSLALGVKSVSAGDRAIAMGASSSAGGSYSMAMGVYADSSGANSVALGYKSVASGATSAALGYQATASGDDSAAFGNGAQAIGTNSVALGAGSTALEDNSVAVGNSTTQRQITYVAKGDINANSTDAVTGAQIYSLSQSVADRLGGGASVNSDGTVNAPLYKVGTGIYNNVGSALSALNTSITNTEASVAGLAEDALLWDGNTSAFSANHSGSDSKITNLAAGTLAADSTDAVNGSQLFDTNEKVDQNTADITTNTDSINQNTTDIAANTASINQNTTDIATNTT
;
A
#
# COMPACT_ATOMS: atom_id res chain seq x y z
N MET A 1 -17.94 49.03 -24.99
CA MET A 1 -16.69 49.65 -24.49
C MET A 1 -16.09 48.68 -23.49
N ASN A 2 -14.99 48.00 -23.83
CA ASN A 2 -14.32 47.11 -22.88
C ASN A 2 -13.50 47.97 -21.91
N ARG A 3 -13.87 47.98 -20.63
CA ARG A 3 -13.07 48.57 -19.56
C ARG A 3 -12.09 47.50 -19.10
N ILE A 4 -10.81 47.71 -19.36
CA ILE A 4 -9.75 46.86 -18.82
C ILE A 4 -9.38 47.43 -17.46
N PHE A 5 -9.39 46.57 -16.44
CA PHE A 5 -8.98 46.92 -15.08
C PHE A 5 -7.67 46.19 -14.76
N LYS A 6 -6.71 46.89 -14.17
CA LYS A 6 -5.50 46.30 -13.60
C LYS A 6 -5.54 46.45 -12.09
N VAL A 7 -5.16 45.36 -11.41
CA VAL A 7 -4.98 45.32 -9.95
C VAL A 7 -3.52 45.62 -9.65
N LEU A 8 -3.27 46.60 -8.79
CA LEU A 8 -1.93 47.05 -8.40
C LEU A 8 -1.80 46.98 -6.87
N TRP A 9 -0.66 46.52 -6.38
CA TRP A 9 -0.34 46.52 -4.95
C TRP A 9 0.11 47.92 -4.49
N ASN A 10 -0.54 48.50 -3.49
CA ASN A 10 -0.15 49.80 -2.92
C ASN A 10 0.60 49.60 -1.60
N ALA A 11 1.92 49.78 -1.64
CA ALA A 11 2.81 49.59 -0.49
C ALA A 11 2.58 50.59 0.66
N ALA A 12 2.00 51.77 0.40
CA ALA A 12 1.75 52.76 1.45
C ALA A 12 0.51 52.45 2.30
N THR A 13 -0.42 51.65 1.77
CA THR A 13 -1.69 51.29 2.45
C THR A 13 -1.82 49.79 2.71
N GLY A 14 -0.88 48.97 2.24
CA GLY A 14 -0.89 47.51 2.44
C GLY A 14 -2.07 46.80 1.77
N THR A 15 -2.65 47.37 0.71
CA THR A 15 -3.84 46.82 0.04
C THR A 15 -3.70 46.81 -1.48
N PHE A 16 -4.47 45.93 -2.14
CA PHE A 16 -4.61 45.92 -3.60
C PHE A 16 -5.68 46.93 -4.04
N VAL A 17 -5.33 47.79 -5.00
CA VAL A 17 -6.21 48.82 -5.53
C VAL A 17 -6.46 48.56 -7.03
N VAL A 18 -7.70 48.76 -7.48
CA VAL A 18 -8.10 48.60 -8.88
C VAL A 18 -8.12 49.97 -9.55
N THR A 19 -7.35 50.15 -10.63
CA THR A 19 -7.35 51.40 -11.41
C THR A 19 -7.90 51.13 -12.81
N SER A 20 -8.82 51.99 -13.28
CA SER A 20 -9.37 51.91 -14.65
C SER A 20 -8.48 52.66 -15.64
N GLU A 21 -8.04 52.00 -16.70
CA GLU A 21 -7.32 52.66 -17.80
C GLU A 21 -8.31 53.04 -18.91
N THR A 22 -8.56 54.33 -19.11
CA THR A 22 -9.40 54.84 -20.21
C THR A 22 -8.61 54.77 -21.53
N ALA A 23 -8.69 53.62 -22.23
CA ALA A 23 -8.07 53.49 -23.54
C ALA A 23 -8.80 54.34 -24.61
N LYS A 24 -8.05 55.22 -25.28
CA LYS A 24 -8.54 56.12 -26.35
C LYS A 24 -8.78 55.31 -27.64
N SER A 25 -10.05 55.10 -28.00
CA SER A 25 -10.48 54.42 -29.23
C SER A 25 -10.03 55.19 -30.49
N ARG A 26 -9.22 54.58 -31.36
CA ARG A 26 -8.87 55.10 -32.70
C ARG A 26 -10.01 54.77 -33.68
N GLY A 27 -10.74 55.80 -34.11
CA GLY A 27 -11.81 55.70 -35.10
C GLY A 27 -11.30 55.34 -36.51
N LYS A 28 -11.99 54.41 -37.17
CA LYS A 28 -11.82 54.13 -38.61
C LYS A 28 -12.53 55.22 -39.42
N LYS A 29 -11.79 55.88 -40.33
CA LYS A 29 -12.33 56.81 -41.33
C LYS A 29 -13.08 56.02 -42.41
N SER A 30 -14.31 56.43 -42.72
CA SER A 30 -15.03 56.07 -43.96
C SER A 30 -15.44 57.35 -44.67
N GLY A 31 -14.97 57.52 -45.91
CA GLY A 31 -15.18 58.71 -46.72
C GLY A 31 -16.57 58.75 -47.34
N ARG A 32 -17.30 59.84 -47.11
CA ARG A 32 -18.48 60.22 -47.88
C ARG A 32 -18.02 60.76 -49.24
N ARG A 33 -18.33 60.06 -50.33
CA ARG A 33 -18.43 60.68 -51.66
C ARG A 33 -19.87 61.17 -51.85
N LYS A 34 -19.97 62.47 -52.14
CA LYS A 34 -21.19 63.16 -52.56
C LYS A 34 -21.60 62.65 -53.95
N LEU A 35 -22.88 62.40 -54.15
CA LEU A 35 -23.55 62.49 -55.44
C LEU A 35 -24.96 63.04 -55.16
N ALA A 36 -25.23 64.20 -55.71
CA ALA A 36 -26.52 64.86 -55.70
C ALA A 36 -26.90 65.18 -57.15
N VAL A 37 -28.22 65.19 -57.40
CA VAL A 37 -28.94 65.78 -58.56
C VAL A 37 -28.98 64.83 -59.79
N SER A 38 -30.10 64.49 -60.44
CA SER A 38 -31.44 65.10 -60.59
C SER A 38 -32.53 64.12 -61.06
N ALA A 39 -33.75 64.37 -60.56
CA ALA A 39 -35.12 64.21 -61.08
C ALA A 39 -35.43 63.42 -62.38
N LEU A 40 -36.45 62.55 -62.30
CA LEU A 40 -37.65 62.68 -63.14
C LEU A 40 -38.87 62.12 -62.40
N ILE A 41 -39.85 63.00 -62.16
CA ILE A 41 -41.19 62.68 -61.67
C ILE A 41 -42.03 62.30 -62.89
N SER A 42 -42.54 61.07 -62.92
CA SER A 42 -43.74 60.75 -63.70
C SER A 42 -44.71 60.03 -62.77
N LEU A 43 -45.79 60.75 -62.47
CA LEU A 43 -46.95 60.29 -61.73
C LEU A 43 -47.49 58.97 -62.29
N SER A 44 -47.81 58.02 -61.40
CA SER A 44 -49.17 57.48 -61.23
C SER A 44 -49.15 56.10 -60.56
N SER A 45 -50.02 55.95 -59.57
CA SER A 45 -50.66 54.70 -59.12
C SER A 45 -50.15 54.05 -57.82
N ILE A 46 -50.96 54.30 -56.78
CA ILE A 46 -51.43 53.32 -55.79
C ILE A 46 -50.43 52.96 -54.67
N MET A 47 -50.78 53.46 -53.48
CA MET A 47 -50.39 52.88 -52.20
C MET A 47 -50.79 51.41 -52.16
N VAL A 48 -49.82 50.52 -52.29
CA VAL A 48 -49.87 49.20 -51.67
C VAL A 48 -48.95 49.31 -50.46
N SER A 49 -49.50 48.98 -49.29
CA SER A 49 -48.77 48.71 -48.06
C SER A 49 -47.46 48.00 -48.42
N ALA A 50 -46.32 48.63 -48.15
CA ALA A 50 -45.05 47.95 -48.24
C ALA A 50 -45.05 46.90 -47.13
N ASP A 51 -45.49 45.68 -47.45
CA ASP A 51 -44.87 44.50 -46.90
C ASP A 51 -43.38 44.77 -46.98
N VAL A 52 -42.70 44.79 -45.84
CA VAL A 52 -41.25 44.72 -45.82
C VAL A 52 -40.92 43.35 -46.39
N LEU A 53 -40.83 43.30 -47.72
CA LEU A 53 -40.42 42.14 -48.48
C LEU A 53 -39.04 41.80 -47.97
N ALA A 54 -38.94 40.77 -47.13
CA ALA A 54 -37.67 40.12 -46.89
C ALA A 54 -37.16 39.76 -48.28
N ASN A 55 -36.16 40.48 -48.76
CA ASN A 55 -35.49 40.15 -50.00
C ASN A 55 -34.70 38.86 -49.73
N ALA A 56 -35.42 37.73 -49.71
CA ALA A 56 -34.96 36.38 -49.51
C ALA A 56 -34.19 35.94 -50.75
N GLY A 57 -33.07 36.63 -51.00
CA GLY A 57 -32.29 36.48 -52.23
C GLY A 57 -32.05 35.01 -52.53
N LYS A 58 -32.50 34.53 -53.70
CA LYS A 58 -32.32 33.14 -54.16
C LYS A 58 -32.62 32.07 -53.08
N ASP A 59 -33.60 32.30 -52.21
CA ASP A 59 -34.09 31.25 -51.33
C ASP A 59 -34.83 30.20 -52.17
N THR A 60 -34.28 29.00 -52.21
CA THR A 60 -34.88 27.82 -52.87
C THR A 60 -35.25 26.75 -51.85
N GLY A 61 -35.36 27.14 -50.57
CA GLY A 61 -35.81 26.28 -49.49
C GLY A 61 -37.15 25.63 -49.84
N SER A 62 -37.26 24.33 -49.62
CA SER A 62 -38.46 23.56 -49.98
C SER A 62 -38.85 22.55 -48.91
N GLY A 63 -40.14 22.30 -48.82
CA GLY A 63 -40.69 21.21 -48.04
C GLY A 63 -40.56 19.90 -48.81
N VAL A 64 -40.09 18.84 -48.14
CA VAL A 64 -40.06 17.48 -48.67
C VAL A 64 -41.05 16.63 -47.90
N THR A 65 -41.97 15.97 -48.60
CA THR A 65 -42.93 15.02 -48.01
C THR A 65 -42.38 13.61 -48.14
N PRO A 66 -41.97 12.95 -47.04
CA PRO A 66 -41.54 11.56 -47.09
C PRO A 66 -42.66 10.64 -47.59
N SER A 67 -42.30 9.53 -48.23
CA SER A 67 -43.26 8.58 -48.83
C SER A 67 -44.22 7.92 -47.84
N ASP A 68 -43.89 7.94 -46.54
CA ASP A 68 -44.67 7.37 -45.44
C ASP A 68 -45.52 8.43 -44.69
N SER A 69 -45.57 9.67 -45.18
CA SER A 69 -46.10 10.81 -44.43
C SER A 69 -47.02 11.69 -45.27
N THR A 70 -48.01 12.32 -44.64
CA THR A 70 -48.88 13.32 -45.28
C THR A 70 -48.28 14.72 -45.13
N ALA A 71 -48.34 15.51 -46.21
CA ALA A 71 -47.84 16.88 -46.20
C ALA A 71 -48.66 17.77 -45.25
N GLY A 72 -47.99 18.43 -44.32
CA GLY A 72 -48.52 19.48 -43.46
C GLY A 72 -48.05 20.88 -43.88
N THR A 73 -48.48 21.90 -43.15
CA THR A 73 -48.28 23.32 -43.50
C THR A 73 -47.36 24.10 -42.55
N GLY A 74 -46.89 23.51 -41.45
CA GLY A 74 -46.16 24.23 -40.39
C GLY A 74 -44.63 24.25 -40.50
N TRP A 75 -44.06 23.67 -41.57
CA TRP A 75 -42.62 23.51 -41.75
C TRP A 75 -41.94 24.82 -42.19
N ILE A 76 -40.64 24.95 -41.91
CA ILE A 76 -39.81 26.11 -42.28
C ILE A 76 -38.60 25.61 -43.07
N ALA A 77 -38.37 26.12 -44.29
CA ALA A 77 -37.13 25.92 -45.03
C ALA A 77 -36.62 27.28 -45.55
N ILE A 78 -35.46 27.73 -45.05
CA ILE A 78 -34.89 29.04 -45.39
C ILE A 78 -33.44 28.87 -45.83
N GLY A 79 -33.15 29.26 -47.06
CA GLY A 79 -31.82 29.21 -47.68
C GLY A 79 -31.79 28.35 -48.95
N THR A 80 -30.84 28.64 -49.84
CA THR A 80 -30.66 27.87 -51.08
C THR A 80 -30.47 26.38 -50.76
N ASP A 81 -31.32 25.56 -51.36
CA ASP A 81 -31.40 24.11 -51.25
C ASP A 81 -31.58 23.58 -49.82
N ALA A 82 -32.17 24.39 -48.94
CA ALA A 82 -32.63 23.92 -47.64
C ALA A 82 -33.85 23.00 -47.79
N THR A 83 -33.92 21.90 -47.05
CA THR A 83 -35.05 20.97 -47.08
C THR A 83 -35.61 20.73 -45.68
N ALA A 84 -36.92 20.84 -45.52
CA ALA A 84 -37.60 20.54 -44.25
C ALA A 84 -38.73 19.52 -44.46
N ASN A 85 -38.90 18.60 -43.51
CA ASN A 85 -39.93 17.58 -43.58
C ASN A 85 -41.30 18.25 -43.41
N THR A 86 -42.20 18.04 -44.38
CA THR A 86 -43.52 18.70 -44.39
C THR A 86 -44.47 18.15 -43.34
N TYR A 87 -44.18 17.00 -42.72
CA TYR A 87 -45.01 16.43 -41.67
C TYR A 87 -45.19 17.44 -40.52
N THR A 88 -46.44 17.79 -40.24
CA THR A 88 -46.84 18.70 -39.17
C THR A 88 -48.04 18.10 -38.46
N ASN A 89 -48.06 18.13 -37.14
CA ASN A 89 -49.21 17.78 -36.31
C ASN A 89 -49.21 18.63 -35.02
N VAL A 90 -49.98 18.25 -34.00
CA VAL A 90 -50.04 18.95 -32.71
C VAL A 90 -48.72 18.94 -31.92
N ASP A 91 -47.83 17.99 -32.21
CA ASP A 91 -46.55 17.83 -31.51
C ASP A 91 -45.46 18.74 -32.09
N GLY A 92 -45.62 19.22 -33.33
CA GLY A 92 -44.72 20.22 -33.91
C GLY A 92 -44.60 20.20 -35.43
N ALA A 93 -43.55 20.86 -35.91
CA ALA A 93 -43.15 20.94 -37.30
C ALA A 93 -41.61 20.96 -37.42
N SER A 94 -41.10 20.71 -38.62
CA SER A 94 -39.65 20.67 -38.88
C SER A 94 -39.13 22.00 -39.42
N ALA A 95 -37.88 22.35 -39.09
CA ALA A 95 -37.27 23.61 -39.50
C ALA A 95 -35.84 23.41 -40.03
N ALA A 96 -35.57 23.85 -41.25
CA ALA A 96 -34.24 23.89 -41.87
C ALA A 96 -33.85 25.34 -42.22
N MET A 97 -32.72 25.80 -41.69
CA MET A 97 -32.23 27.18 -41.92
C MET A 97 -30.74 27.19 -42.27
N GLY A 98 -30.41 27.55 -43.51
CA GLY A 98 -29.03 27.67 -44.02
C GLY A 98 -28.81 27.01 -45.37
N TYR A 99 -27.71 27.35 -46.03
CA TYR A 99 -27.31 26.77 -47.33
C TYR A 99 -27.15 25.24 -47.23
N HIS A 100 -27.98 24.48 -47.94
CA HIS A 100 -28.10 23.01 -47.85
C HIS A 100 -28.41 22.44 -46.45
N ALA A 101 -29.09 23.20 -45.57
CA ALA A 101 -29.58 22.64 -44.31
C ALA A 101 -30.72 21.62 -44.57
N SER A 102 -30.71 20.48 -43.90
CA SER A 102 -31.68 19.38 -44.13
C SER A 102 -32.28 18.89 -42.82
N ALA A 103 -33.56 19.17 -42.57
CA ALA A 103 -34.32 18.72 -41.40
C ALA A 103 -35.37 17.68 -41.84
N MET A 104 -34.95 16.41 -41.97
CA MET A 104 -35.76 15.33 -42.55
C MET A 104 -36.44 14.40 -41.54
N GLY A 105 -36.04 14.43 -40.27
CA GLY A 105 -36.81 13.77 -39.21
C GLY A 105 -38.12 14.48 -38.91
N LYS A 106 -39.13 13.76 -38.41
CA LYS A 106 -40.40 14.37 -37.97
C LYS A 106 -40.10 15.35 -36.83
N TRP A 107 -40.52 16.61 -36.94
CA TRP A 107 -40.29 17.65 -35.93
C TRP A 107 -38.80 17.97 -35.68
N SER A 108 -37.93 17.69 -36.65
CA SER A 108 -36.50 17.95 -36.50
C SER A 108 -36.13 19.39 -36.83
N THR A 109 -34.98 19.85 -36.32
CA THR A 109 -34.46 21.20 -36.56
C THR A 109 -33.02 21.14 -37.04
N ALA A 110 -32.72 21.69 -38.22
CA ALA A 110 -31.39 21.81 -38.78
C ALA A 110 -31.05 23.29 -39.03
N ILE A 111 -30.08 23.85 -38.31
CA ILE A 111 -29.68 25.25 -38.42
C ILE A 111 -28.17 25.34 -38.67
N GLY A 112 -27.79 25.89 -39.81
CA GLY A 112 -26.40 26.02 -40.25
C GLY A 112 -26.17 25.38 -41.61
N SER A 113 -25.15 25.86 -42.33
CA SER A 113 -24.86 25.37 -43.67
C SER A 113 -24.47 23.90 -43.65
N TYR A 114 -25.09 23.08 -44.51
CA TYR A 114 -24.93 21.63 -44.55
C TYR A 114 -25.27 20.88 -43.25
N SER A 115 -26.01 21.50 -42.32
CA SER A 115 -26.52 20.81 -41.14
C SER A 115 -27.55 19.76 -41.54
N GLN A 116 -27.57 18.61 -40.88
CA GLN A 116 -28.46 17.49 -41.20
C GLN A 116 -29.10 16.95 -39.92
N SER A 117 -30.42 17.02 -39.82
CA SER A 117 -31.22 16.51 -38.71
C SER A 117 -32.20 15.47 -39.24
N THR A 118 -31.78 14.21 -39.29
CA THR A 118 -32.55 13.10 -39.91
C THR A 118 -33.32 12.27 -38.89
N GLY A 119 -32.94 12.28 -37.61
CA GLY A 119 -33.69 11.61 -36.55
C GLY A 119 -34.98 12.35 -36.19
N ASN A 120 -36.02 11.66 -35.75
CA ASN A 120 -37.26 12.29 -35.31
C ASN A 120 -37.03 13.13 -34.05
N SER A 121 -37.62 14.33 -33.96
CA SER A 121 -37.40 15.30 -32.87
C SER A 121 -35.93 15.65 -32.63
N SER A 122 -35.07 15.50 -33.64
CA SER A 122 -33.63 15.78 -33.50
C SER A 122 -33.29 17.26 -33.71
N LEU A 123 -32.13 17.69 -33.21
CA LEU A 123 -31.59 19.04 -33.39
C LEU A 123 -30.16 18.99 -33.92
N ALA A 124 -29.92 19.53 -35.11
CA ALA A 124 -28.59 19.79 -35.66
C ALA A 124 -28.35 21.30 -35.74
N LEU A 125 -27.44 21.85 -34.93
CA LEU A 125 -27.11 23.27 -34.89
C LEU A 125 -25.60 23.48 -35.10
N GLY A 126 -25.22 23.96 -36.28
CA GLY A 126 -23.83 24.22 -36.65
C GLY A 126 -23.54 23.90 -38.12
N VAL A 127 -22.43 24.41 -38.64
CA VAL A 127 -22.00 24.07 -40.01
C VAL A 127 -21.63 22.58 -40.05
N LYS A 128 -22.27 21.82 -40.95
CA LYS A 128 -22.07 20.36 -41.10
C LYS A 128 -22.36 19.55 -39.82
N SER A 129 -23.14 20.06 -38.87
CA SER A 129 -23.59 19.26 -37.73
C SER A 129 -24.56 18.17 -38.21
N VAL A 130 -24.46 16.96 -37.67
CA VAL A 130 -25.32 15.83 -38.03
C VAL A 130 -26.01 15.30 -36.78
N SER A 131 -27.33 15.30 -36.76
CA SER A 131 -28.15 14.69 -35.73
C SER A 131 -28.99 13.59 -36.36
N ALA A 132 -28.48 12.36 -36.33
CA ALA A 132 -29.07 11.22 -37.02
C ALA A 132 -29.97 10.35 -36.14
N GLY A 133 -29.68 10.28 -34.84
CA GLY A 133 -30.51 9.53 -33.90
C GLY A 133 -31.82 10.23 -33.56
N ASP A 134 -32.85 9.44 -33.22
CA ASP A 134 -34.13 9.98 -32.73
C ASP A 134 -33.90 10.74 -31.43
N ARG A 135 -34.46 11.94 -31.32
CA ARG A 135 -34.29 12.88 -30.18
C ARG A 135 -32.83 13.22 -29.89
N ALA A 136 -31.93 13.02 -30.85
CA ALA A 136 -30.53 13.38 -30.69
C ALA A 136 -30.31 14.89 -30.83
N ILE A 137 -29.22 15.38 -30.24
CA ILE A 137 -28.81 16.79 -30.28
C ILE A 137 -27.35 16.86 -30.71
N ALA A 138 -27.09 17.47 -31.87
CA ALA A 138 -25.75 17.79 -32.36
C ALA A 138 -25.58 19.32 -32.43
N MET A 139 -24.75 19.88 -31.55
CA MET A 139 -24.47 21.32 -31.50
C MET A 139 -22.97 21.60 -31.64
N GLY A 140 -22.58 22.27 -32.73
CA GLY A 140 -21.19 22.59 -33.04
C GLY A 140 -20.85 22.35 -34.50
N ALA A 141 -19.78 22.97 -34.99
CA ALA A 141 -19.32 22.69 -36.34
C ALA A 141 -18.88 21.22 -36.44
N SER A 142 -19.45 20.48 -37.39
CA SER A 142 -19.15 19.05 -37.61
C SER A 142 -19.37 18.14 -36.40
N SER A 143 -20.21 18.52 -35.43
CA SER A 143 -20.66 17.61 -34.37
C SER A 143 -21.56 16.51 -34.95
N SER A 144 -21.54 15.31 -34.38
CA SER A 144 -22.29 14.14 -34.83
C SER A 144 -23.00 13.47 -33.65
N ALA A 145 -24.33 13.45 -33.65
CA ALA A 145 -25.15 12.72 -32.68
C ALA A 145 -25.88 11.59 -33.40
N GLY A 146 -25.26 10.41 -33.42
CA GLY A 146 -25.68 9.24 -34.20
C GLY A 146 -26.63 8.30 -33.44
N GLY A 147 -26.46 8.19 -32.12
CA GLY A 147 -27.30 7.32 -31.30
C GLY A 147 -28.66 7.94 -30.97
N SER A 148 -29.70 7.12 -30.80
CA SER A 148 -30.98 7.62 -30.27
C SER A 148 -30.78 8.24 -28.89
N TYR A 149 -31.41 9.38 -28.63
CA TYR A 149 -31.26 10.18 -27.41
C TYR A 149 -29.84 10.66 -27.11
N SER A 150 -28.93 10.63 -28.10
CA SER A 150 -27.54 11.06 -27.90
C SER A 150 -27.36 12.58 -27.92
N MET A 151 -26.29 13.08 -27.32
CA MET A 151 -25.96 14.50 -27.28
C MET A 151 -24.49 14.73 -27.62
N ALA A 152 -24.22 15.33 -28.78
CA ALA A 152 -22.89 15.76 -29.19
C ALA A 152 -22.79 17.30 -29.17
N MET A 153 -22.06 17.85 -28.22
CA MET A 153 -21.88 19.30 -28.06
C MET A 153 -20.40 19.68 -28.12
N GLY A 154 -19.99 20.35 -29.19
CA GLY A 154 -18.62 20.76 -29.44
C GLY A 154 -18.20 20.53 -30.88
N VAL A 155 -17.17 21.24 -31.32
CA VAL A 155 -16.65 21.07 -32.68
C VAL A 155 -16.03 19.67 -32.80
N TYR A 156 -16.51 18.89 -33.77
CA TYR A 156 -16.18 17.46 -33.94
C TYR A 156 -16.53 16.54 -32.76
N ALA A 157 -17.42 16.94 -31.85
CA ALA A 157 -17.94 16.00 -30.85
C ALA A 157 -18.71 14.87 -31.55
N ASP A 158 -18.56 13.62 -31.12
CA ASP A 158 -19.23 12.45 -31.69
C ASP A 158 -19.90 11.62 -30.59
N SER A 159 -21.22 11.48 -30.66
CA SER A 159 -22.05 10.74 -29.71
C SER A 159 -22.81 9.67 -30.50
N SER A 160 -22.16 8.53 -30.74
CA SER A 160 -22.69 7.45 -31.59
C SER A 160 -23.42 6.35 -30.80
N GLY A 161 -23.14 6.22 -29.50
CA GLY A 161 -23.88 5.33 -28.60
C GLY A 161 -25.31 5.79 -28.35
N ALA A 162 -26.24 4.86 -28.16
CA ALA A 162 -27.58 5.19 -27.69
C ALA A 162 -27.50 5.81 -26.29
N ASN A 163 -28.27 6.87 -26.03
CA ASN A 163 -28.28 7.61 -24.77
C ASN A 163 -26.90 8.20 -24.36
N SER A 164 -25.94 8.29 -25.28
CA SER A 164 -24.60 8.78 -24.95
C SER A 164 -24.50 10.30 -24.93
N VAL A 165 -23.46 10.84 -24.28
CA VAL A 165 -23.19 12.27 -24.19
C VAL A 165 -21.72 12.55 -24.48
N ALA A 166 -21.43 13.30 -25.55
CA ALA A 166 -20.10 13.80 -25.88
C ALA A 166 -20.08 15.34 -25.78
N LEU A 167 -19.39 15.89 -24.79
CA LEU A 167 -19.25 17.33 -24.57
C LEU A 167 -17.78 17.75 -24.62
N GLY A 168 -17.39 18.47 -25.66
CA GLY A 168 -16.03 18.97 -25.84
C GLY A 168 -15.56 18.94 -27.29
N TYR A 169 -14.43 19.58 -27.56
CA TYR A 169 -13.79 19.46 -28.88
C TYR A 169 -13.29 18.02 -29.07
N LYS A 170 -13.75 17.35 -30.13
CA LYS A 170 -13.39 15.95 -30.44
C LYS A 170 -13.68 14.95 -29.29
N SER A 171 -14.62 15.24 -28.40
CA SER A 171 -15.08 14.23 -27.43
C SER A 171 -15.83 13.12 -28.17
N VAL A 172 -15.64 11.87 -27.77
CA VAL A 172 -16.26 10.69 -28.40
C VAL A 172 -16.98 9.85 -27.33
N ALA A 173 -18.29 9.67 -27.46
CA ALA A 173 -19.10 8.80 -26.60
C ALA A 173 -19.78 7.72 -27.48
N SER A 174 -19.08 6.60 -27.68
CA SER A 174 -19.50 5.53 -28.60
C SER A 174 -20.14 4.33 -27.91
N GLY A 175 -19.89 4.13 -26.61
CA GLY A 175 -20.62 3.13 -25.83
C GLY A 175 -22.07 3.55 -25.61
N ALA A 176 -23.00 2.60 -25.51
CA ALA A 176 -24.34 2.88 -25.02
C ALA A 176 -24.25 3.53 -23.62
N THR A 177 -25.16 4.46 -23.31
CA THR A 177 -25.25 5.17 -22.01
C THR A 177 -23.95 5.85 -21.53
N SER A 178 -22.97 6.02 -22.42
CA SER A 178 -21.65 6.54 -22.07
C SER A 178 -21.59 8.07 -22.02
N ALA A 179 -20.63 8.61 -21.26
CA ALA A 179 -20.42 10.06 -21.13
C ALA A 179 -18.95 10.44 -21.30
N ALA A 180 -18.64 11.26 -22.31
CA ALA A 180 -17.32 11.81 -22.55
C ALA A 180 -17.33 13.34 -22.41
N LEU A 181 -16.81 13.86 -21.30
CA LEU A 181 -16.74 15.30 -21.03
C LEU A 181 -15.28 15.77 -21.00
N GLY A 182 -14.89 16.56 -22.00
CA GLY A 182 -13.55 17.13 -22.11
C GLY A 182 -13.01 17.17 -23.54
N TYR A 183 -11.94 17.93 -23.74
CA TYR A 183 -11.21 17.94 -25.01
C TYR A 183 -10.63 16.55 -25.29
N GLN A 184 -11.00 15.94 -26.42
CA GLN A 184 -10.58 14.58 -26.80
C GLN A 184 -10.88 13.51 -25.73
N ALA A 185 -11.89 13.71 -24.89
CA ALA A 185 -12.35 12.66 -23.97
C ALA A 185 -13.02 11.53 -24.78
N THR A 186 -12.78 10.28 -24.44
CA THR A 186 -13.35 9.11 -25.12
C THR A 186 -13.99 8.17 -24.12
N ALA A 187 -15.29 7.92 -24.24
CA ALA A 187 -16.04 6.91 -23.49
C ALA A 187 -16.57 5.88 -24.49
N SER A 188 -15.88 4.75 -24.61
CA SER A 188 -16.16 3.72 -25.62
C SER A 188 -16.75 2.43 -25.06
N GLY A 189 -16.60 2.17 -23.76
CA GLY A 189 -17.33 1.10 -23.09
C GLY A 189 -18.79 1.47 -22.87
N ASP A 190 -19.67 0.48 -22.86
CA ASP A 190 -21.06 0.71 -22.44
C ASP A 190 -21.11 1.14 -20.97
N ASP A 191 -22.04 2.03 -20.60
CA ASP A 191 -22.16 2.62 -19.26
C ASP A 191 -20.88 3.36 -18.77
N SER A 192 -19.93 3.66 -19.64
CA SER A 192 -18.64 4.25 -19.25
C SER A 192 -18.66 5.77 -19.14
N ALA A 193 -17.76 6.34 -18.34
CA ALA A 193 -17.64 7.78 -18.15
C ALA A 193 -16.19 8.27 -18.20
N ALA A 194 -15.88 9.16 -19.15
CA ALA A 194 -14.58 9.80 -19.29
C ALA A 194 -14.68 11.30 -18.98
N PHE A 195 -14.02 11.73 -17.89
CA PHE A 195 -14.03 13.12 -17.42
C PHE A 195 -12.61 13.70 -17.43
N GLY A 196 -12.27 14.47 -18.45
CA GLY A 196 -10.97 15.15 -18.54
C GLY A 196 -10.40 15.24 -19.96
N ASN A 197 -9.39 16.09 -20.14
CA ASN A 197 -8.66 16.21 -21.40
C ASN A 197 -7.96 14.88 -21.75
N GLY A 198 -8.34 14.24 -22.86
CA GLY A 198 -7.77 12.95 -23.27
C GLY A 198 -8.08 11.78 -22.32
N ALA A 199 -9.07 11.91 -21.42
CA ALA A 199 -9.51 10.81 -20.57
C ALA A 199 -10.16 9.71 -21.44
N GLN A 200 -9.87 8.44 -21.14
CA GLN A 200 -10.31 7.29 -21.93
C GLN A 200 -10.96 6.24 -21.02
N ALA A 201 -12.28 6.10 -21.08
CA ALA A 201 -13.03 5.05 -20.41
C ALA A 201 -13.43 3.98 -21.44
N ILE A 202 -12.69 2.87 -21.45
CA ILE A 202 -12.76 1.84 -22.49
C ILE A 202 -13.49 0.59 -21.99
N GLY A 203 -13.28 0.21 -20.73
CA GLY A 203 -14.01 -0.88 -20.09
C GLY A 203 -15.50 -0.57 -19.93
N THR A 204 -16.33 -1.59 -19.94
CA THR A 204 -17.76 -1.50 -19.63
C THR A 204 -17.96 -1.07 -18.18
N ASN A 205 -18.89 -0.15 -17.91
CA ASN A 205 -19.16 0.39 -16.59
C ASN A 205 -17.89 0.96 -15.90
N SER A 206 -16.97 1.53 -16.69
CA SER A 206 -15.71 2.09 -16.20
C SER A 206 -15.74 3.61 -16.13
N VAL A 207 -14.91 4.21 -15.26
CA VAL A 207 -14.78 5.66 -15.11
C VAL A 207 -13.32 6.08 -15.21
N ALA A 208 -13.00 6.93 -16.18
CA ALA A 208 -11.70 7.59 -16.29
C ALA A 208 -11.80 9.04 -15.79
N LEU A 209 -11.16 9.33 -14.66
CA LEU A 209 -11.22 10.63 -13.98
C LEU A 209 -9.87 11.37 -14.07
N GLY A 210 -9.88 12.54 -14.69
CA GLY A 210 -8.72 13.42 -14.85
C GLY A 210 -8.04 13.32 -16.22
N ALA A 211 -7.22 14.32 -16.53
CA ALA A 211 -6.57 14.42 -17.84
C ALA A 211 -5.65 13.22 -18.13
N GLY A 212 -5.80 12.59 -19.28
CA GLY A 212 -5.02 11.43 -19.72
C GLY A 212 -5.23 10.16 -18.90
N SER A 213 -6.23 10.10 -18.01
CA SER A 213 -6.56 8.87 -17.29
C SER A 213 -7.13 7.81 -18.24
N THR A 214 -6.83 6.54 -18.00
CA THR A 214 -7.26 5.44 -18.87
C THR A 214 -7.84 4.30 -18.03
N ALA A 215 -9.14 4.06 -18.15
CA ALA A 215 -9.84 2.93 -17.53
C ALA A 215 -10.07 1.83 -18.58
N LEU A 216 -9.20 0.80 -18.58
CA LEU A 216 -9.27 -0.32 -19.53
C LEU A 216 -10.16 -1.46 -19.03
N GLU A 217 -10.20 -1.66 -17.72
CA GLU A 217 -10.90 -2.77 -17.08
C GLU A 217 -12.38 -2.43 -16.85
N ASP A 218 -13.25 -3.43 -17.02
CA ASP A 218 -14.66 -3.31 -16.68
C ASP A 218 -14.86 -3.03 -15.19
N ASN A 219 -15.94 -2.33 -14.83
CA ASN A 219 -16.32 -2.04 -13.43
C ASN A 219 -15.22 -1.35 -12.60
N SER A 220 -14.41 -0.49 -13.22
CA SER A 220 -13.25 0.13 -12.59
C SER A 220 -13.27 1.66 -12.63
N VAL A 221 -12.60 2.29 -11.66
CA VAL A 221 -12.35 3.75 -11.67
C VAL A 221 -10.86 4.01 -11.78
N ALA A 222 -10.42 4.62 -12.88
CA ALA A 222 -9.04 5.03 -13.09
C ALA A 222 -8.87 6.53 -12.84
N VAL A 223 -8.00 6.89 -11.89
CA VAL A 223 -7.58 8.28 -11.63
C VAL A 223 -6.25 8.63 -12.32
N GLY A 224 -5.76 7.77 -13.21
CA GLY A 224 -4.46 7.89 -13.87
C GLY A 224 -4.30 6.84 -14.97
N ASN A 225 -3.05 6.53 -15.29
CA ASN A 225 -2.68 5.48 -16.24
C ASN A 225 -1.37 4.79 -15.77
N SER A 226 -0.76 3.94 -16.61
CA SER A 226 0.44 3.18 -16.28
C SER A 226 1.71 4.00 -16.04
N THR A 227 1.77 5.25 -16.52
CA THR A 227 2.94 6.13 -16.36
C THR A 227 2.66 7.35 -15.49
N THR A 228 1.39 7.69 -15.30
CA THR A 228 0.94 8.86 -14.52
C THR A 228 -0.11 8.41 -13.51
N GLN A 229 0.33 8.10 -12.29
CA GLN A 229 -0.56 7.83 -11.17
C GLN A 229 -0.84 9.11 -10.37
N ARG A 230 -1.96 9.12 -9.64
CA ARG A 230 -2.37 10.25 -8.81
C ARG A 230 -2.64 9.80 -7.39
N GLN A 231 -2.34 10.67 -6.45
CA GLN A 231 -2.80 10.51 -5.08
C GLN A 231 -4.28 10.83 -4.99
N ILE A 232 -5.01 10.03 -4.21
CA ILE A 232 -6.37 10.35 -3.78
C ILE A 232 -6.24 10.97 -2.40
N THR A 233 -6.50 12.28 -2.29
CA THR A 233 -6.30 13.05 -1.06
C THR A 233 -7.64 13.34 -0.38
N TYR A 234 -7.58 13.68 0.92
CA TYR A 234 -8.76 13.94 1.76
C TYR A 234 -9.72 12.74 1.90
N VAL A 235 -9.16 11.53 1.90
CA VAL A 235 -9.90 10.29 2.18
C VAL A 235 -10.06 10.17 3.70
N ALA A 236 -11.30 10.05 4.17
CA ALA A 236 -11.57 9.73 5.57
C ALA A 236 -11.05 8.32 5.90
N LYS A 237 -10.77 8.04 7.18
CA LYS A 237 -10.39 6.69 7.59
C LYS A 237 -11.55 5.73 7.30
N GLY A 238 -11.31 4.73 6.46
CA GLY A 238 -12.31 3.69 6.19
C GLY A 238 -12.52 2.79 7.39
N ASP A 239 -13.64 2.07 7.44
CA ASP A 239 -13.83 1.07 8.49
C ASP A 239 -12.92 -0.15 8.28
N ILE A 240 -12.36 -0.68 9.37
CA ILE A 240 -11.54 -1.91 9.34
C ILE A 240 -12.32 -3.03 10.01
N ASN A 241 -13.09 -3.76 9.21
CA ASN A 241 -13.84 -4.94 9.63
C ASN A 241 -14.00 -5.92 8.45
N ALA A 242 -14.51 -7.13 8.73
CA ALA A 242 -14.55 -8.24 7.77
C ALA A 242 -15.37 -7.96 6.49
N ASN A 243 -16.29 -7.00 6.52
CA ASN A 243 -17.21 -6.72 5.41
C ASN A 243 -16.99 -5.32 4.82
N SER A 244 -15.93 -4.61 5.24
CA SER A 244 -15.67 -3.25 4.77
C SER A 244 -15.27 -3.23 3.30
N THR A 245 -15.82 -2.27 2.56
CA THR A 245 -15.44 -1.94 1.18
C THR A 245 -14.80 -0.56 1.08
N ASP A 246 -14.43 0.03 2.22
CA ASP A 246 -13.87 1.37 2.28
C ASP A 246 -12.40 1.40 1.86
N ALA A 247 -11.97 2.54 1.29
CA ALA A 247 -10.57 2.80 1.08
C ALA A 247 -9.83 2.98 2.42
N VAL A 248 -8.66 2.35 2.55
CA VAL A 248 -7.79 2.49 3.73
C VAL A 248 -6.79 3.63 3.51
N THR A 249 -6.64 4.48 4.52
CA THR A 249 -5.67 5.59 4.51
C THR A 249 -4.29 5.16 5.02
N GLY A 250 -3.25 5.90 4.64
CA GLY A 250 -1.90 5.67 5.17
C GLY A 250 -1.80 5.75 6.70
N ALA A 251 -2.60 6.59 7.36
CA ALA A 251 -2.64 6.69 8.82
C ALA A 251 -3.15 5.41 9.51
N GLN A 252 -4.06 4.68 8.85
CA GLN A 252 -4.56 3.41 9.38
C GLN A 252 -3.51 2.30 9.26
N ILE A 253 -2.81 2.24 8.13
CA ILE A 253 -1.69 1.31 7.93
C ILE A 253 -0.58 1.62 8.94
N TYR A 254 -0.24 2.90 9.13
CA TYR A 254 0.74 3.32 10.14
C TYR A 254 0.33 2.89 11.56
N SER A 255 -0.96 3.03 11.91
CA SER A 255 -1.49 2.59 13.20
C SER A 255 -1.36 1.07 13.39
N LEU A 256 -1.59 0.30 12.33
CA LEU A 256 -1.37 -1.16 12.34
C LEU A 256 0.12 -1.48 12.51
N SER A 257 1.02 -0.86 11.74
CA SER A 257 2.47 -1.02 11.88
C SER A 257 2.96 -0.67 13.28
N GLN A 258 2.41 0.39 13.89
CA GLN A 258 2.75 0.80 15.26
C GLN A 258 2.33 -0.27 16.25
N SER A 259 1.13 -0.84 16.10
CA SER A 259 0.70 -1.93 16.97
C SER A 259 1.64 -3.14 16.90
N VAL A 260 2.17 -3.46 15.71
CA VAL A 260 3.14 -4.56 15.52
C VAL A 260 4.47 -4.22 16.19
N ALA A 261 4.98 -3.00 16.00
CA ALA A 261 6.21 -2.54 16.64
C ALA A 261 6.10 -2.61 18.19
N ASP A 262 4.97 -2.17 18.75
CA ASP A 262 4.72 -2.22 20.20
C ASP A 262 4.69 -3.66 20.73
N ARG A 263 4.15 -4.62 19.96
CA ARG A 263 4.10 -6.04 20.36
C ARG A 263 5.44 -6.75 20.22
N LEU A 264 6.29 -6.34 19.27
CA LEU A 264 7.67 -6.84 19.20
C LEU A 264 8.50 -6.28 20.36
N GLY A 265 8.33 -5.01 20.71
CA GLY A 265 9.15 -4.37 21.74
C GLY A 265 10.60 -4.27 21.29
N GLY A 266 11.56 -4.34 22.22
CA GLY A 266 13.00 -4.28 21.91
C GLY A 266 13.43 -2.99 21.18
N GLY A 267 12.66 -1.91 21.27
CA GLY A 267 12.93 -0.67 20.53
C GLY A 267 12.49 -0.68 19.06
N ALA A 268 11.72 -1.67 18.62
CA ALA A 268 11.05 -1.62 17.32
C ALA A 268 10.17 -0.36 17.22
N SER A 269 10.12 0.23 16.03
CA SER A 269 9.42 1.49 15.75
C SER A 269 8.97 1.53 14.29
N VAL A 270 8.08 2.46 13.92
CA VAL A 270 7.63 2.59 12.53
C VAL A 270 8.45 3.67 11.80
N ASN A 271 8.99 3.32 10.63
CA ASN A 271 9.69 4.23 9.73
C ASN A 271 8.76 5.22 9.04
N SER A 272 9.33 6.26 8.43
CA SER A 272 8.56 7.23 7.63
C SER A 272 7.88 6.63 6.40
N ASP A 273 8.36 5.48 5.91
CA ASP A 273 7.75 4.71 4.81
C ASP A 273 6.67 3.71 5.28
N GLY A 274 6.41 3.63 6.59
CA GLY A 274 5.42 2.73 7.20
C GLY A 274 5.95 1.34 7.55
N THR A 275 7.21 1.00 7.25
CA THR A 275 7.84 -0.27 7.65
C THR A 275 8.19 -0.29 9.14
N VAL A 276 8.35 -1.49 9.72
CA VAL A 276 8.76 -1.64 11.13
C VAL A 276 10.28 -1.83 11.21
N ASN A 277 10.96 -0.94 11.95
CA ASN A 277 12.36 -1.10 12.31
C ASN A 277 12.58 -2.36 13.12
N ALA A 278 13.70 -3.03 12.87
CA ALA A 278 14.06 -4.24 13.58
C ALA A 278 14.17 -3.99 15.10
N PRO A 279 13.62 -4.87 15.95
CA PRO A 279 13.86 -4.82 17.39
C PRO A 279 15.34 -5.10 17.69
N LEU A 280 15.82 -4.74 18.89
CA LEU A 280 17.13 -5.11 19.41
C LEU A 280 16.95 -5.88 20.72
N TYR A 281 16.93 -7.20 20.63
CA TYR A 281 16.83 -8.08 21.81
C TYR A 281 18.22 -8.39 22.35
N LYS A 282 18.46 -8.06 23.62
CA LYS A 282 19.70 -8.42 24.31
C LYS A 282 19.53 -9.78 24.99
N VAL A 283 20.33 -10.77 24.59
CA VAL A 283 20.36 -12.10 25.21
C VAL A 283 21.82 -12.46 25.49
N GLY A 284 22.17 -12.65 26.77
CA GLY A 284 23.56 -12.77 27.20
C GLY A 284 24.37 -11.54 26.80
N THR A 285 25.45 -11.75 26.04
CA THR A 285 26.31 -10.69 25.49
C THR A 285 25.91 -10.27 24.07
N GLY A 286 24.99 -11.00 23.42
CA GLY A 286 24.56 -10.75 22.04
C GLY A 286 23.37 -9.79 21.95
N ILE A 287 23.28 -9.11 20.80
CA ILE A 287 22.12 -8.30 20.39
C ILE A 287 21.56 -8.90 19.10
N TYR A 288 20.26 -9.20 19.09
CA TYR A 288 19.57 -9.90 18.01
C TYR A 288 18.47 -9.04 17.43
N ASN A 289 18.44 -8.95 16.09
CA ASN A 289 17.53 -8.06 15.39
C ASN A 289 16.19 -8.69 14.99
N ASN A 290 15.92 -9.90 15.46
CA ASN A 290 14.69 -10.62 15.19
C ASN A 290 14.42 -11.65 16.31
N VAL A 291 13.16 -12.05 16.44
CA VAL A 291 12.69 -12.93 17.53
C VAL A 291 13.33 -14.32 17.43
N GLY A 292 13.40 -14.90 16.22
CA GLY A 292 13.92 -16.26 16.02
C GLY A 292 15.38 -16.41 16.46
N SER A 293 16.25 -15.48 16.09
CA SER A 293 17.65 -15.49 16.51
C SER A 293 17.81 -15.29 18.02
N ALA A 294 16.99 -14.44 18.64
CA ALA A 294 17.02 -14.24 20.09
C ALA A 294 16.60 -15.50 20.85
N LEU A 295 15.54 -16.19 20.41
CA LEU A 295 15.09 -17.45 21.00
C LEU A 295 16.12 -18.57 20.84
N SER A 296 16.77 -18.65 19.67
CA SER A 296 17.86 -19.62 19.44
C SER A 296 19.07 -19.38 20.35
N ALA A 297 19.42 -18.11 20.58
CA ALA A 297 20.49 -17.74 21.52
C ALA A 297 20.14 -18.10 22.97
N LEU A 298 18.88 -17.89 23.37
CA LEU A 298 18.39 -18.30 24.68
C LEU A 298 18.46 -19.83 24.83
N ASN A 299 18.02 -20.58 23.82
CA ASN A 299 18.12 -22.04 23.81
C ASN A 299 19.56 -22.52 23.98
N THR A 300 20.51 -21.96 23.21
CA THR A 300 21.94 -22.28 23.35
C THR A 300 22.46 -21.99 24.77
N SER A 301 22.05 -20.88 25.38
CA SER A 301 22.48 -20.51 26.74
C SER A 301 21.98 -21.51 27.78
N ILE A 302 20.75 -22.03 27.61
CA ILE A 302 20.19 -23.07 28.47
C ILE A 302 20.96 -24.38 28.27
N THR A 303 21.20 -24.80 27.04
CA THR A 303 21.98 -26.02 26.74
C THR A 303 23.38 -25.98 27.36
N ASN A 304 24.06 -24.83 27.35
CA ASN A 304 25.36 -24.67 28.01
C ASN A 304 25.27 -24.80 29.53
N THR A 305 24.18 -24.31 30.12
CA THR A 305 23.92 -24.44 31.56
C THR A 305 23.65 -25.90 31.92
N GLU A 306 22.84 -26.60 31.13
CA GLU A 306 22.57 -28.04 31.30
C GLU A 306 23.85 -28.87 31.20
N ALA A 307 24.73 -28.57 30.23
CA ALA A 307 26.03 -29.23 30.10
C ALA A 307 26.93 -29.00 31.33
N SER A 308 26.93 -27.78 31.88
CA SER A 308 27.69 -27.45 33.09
C SER A 308 27.16 -28.20 34.31
N VAL A 309 25.82 -28.28 34.45
CA VAL A 309 25.17 -29.04 35.52
C VAL A 309 25.44 -30.54 35.39
N ALA A 310 25.42 -31.09 34.17
CA ALA A 310 25.79 -32.47 33.92
C ALA A 310 27.24 -32.74 34.34
N GLY A 311 28.19 -31.86 34.00
CA GLY A 311 29.58 -31.97 34.46
C GLY A 311 29.71 -31.96 35.99
N LEU A 312 28.99 -31.06 36.68
CA LEU A 312 28.96 -31.05 38.14
C LEU A 312 28.38 -32.34 38.74
N ALA A 313 27.37 -32.93 38.11
CA ALA A 313 26.77 -34.18 38.55
C ALA A 313 27.72 -35.38 38.41
N GLU A 314 28.63 -35.36 37.43
CA GLU A 314 29.64 -36.41 37.23
C GLU A 314 30.87 -36.25 38.13
N ASP A 315 31.31 -35.01 38.37
CA ASP A 315 32.58 -34.73 39.05
C ASP A 315 32.45 -34.48 40.56
N ALA A 316 31.23 -34.24 41.07
CA ALA A 316 31.02 -33.99 42.49
C ALA A 316 31.08 -35.26 43.35
N LEU A 317 31.57 -35.14 44.58
CA LEU A 317 31.46 -36.18 45.61
C LEU A 317 30.03 -36.21 46.14
N LEU A 318 29.19 -37.05 45.54
CA LEU A 318 27.76 -37.08 45.78
C LEU A 318 27.36 -38.04 46.90
N TRP A 319 26.24 -37.71 47.57
CA TRP A 319 25.56 -38.62 48.47
C TRP A 319 24.91 -39.76 47.68
N ASP A 320 25.26 -40.99 48.00
CA ASP A 320 24.61 -42.19 47.48
C ASP A 320 23.55 -42.67 48.48
N GLY A 321 22.28 -42.52 48.08
CA GLY A 321 21.13 -42.94 48.89
C GLY A 321 21.04 -44.45 49.12
N ASN A 322 21.65 -45.28 48.26
CA ASN A 322 21.61 -46.74 48.42
C ASN A 322 22.56 -47.20 49.53
N THR A 323 23.71 -46.56 49.63
CA THR A 323 24.72 -46.84 50.66
C THR A 323 24.58 -45.95 51.89
N SER A 324 23.73 -44.91 51.82
CA SER A 324 23.57 -43.90 52.87
C SER A 324 24.90 -43.28 53.31
N ALA A 325 25.74 -42.96 52.33
CA ALA A 325 27.06 -42.37 52.52
C ALA A 325 27.45 -41.48 51.34
N PHE A 326 28.49 -40.67 51.50
CA PHE A 326 29.13 -40.04 50.35
C PHE A 326 29.94 -41.08 49.57
N SER A 327 29.78 -41.09 48.25
CA SER A 327 30.51 -42.01 47.38
C SER A 327 31.77 -41.34 46.81
N ALA A 328 32.92 -41.98 47.02
CA ALA A 328 34.17 -41.63 46.34
C ALA A 328 34.32 -42.38 45.00
N ASN A 329 33.27 -43.05 44.51
CA ASN A 329 33.29 -43.67 43.21
C ASN A 329 33.23 -42.60 42.12
N HIS A 330 34.16 -42.66 41.17
CA HIS A 330 34.15 -41.80 39.99
C HIS A 330 34.42 -42.67 38.76
N SER A 331 33.57 -42.57 37.74
CA SER A 331 33.63 -43.40 36.52
C SER A 331 33.60 -44.92 36.76
N GLY A 332 32.92 -45.38 37.81
CA GLY A 332 32.74 -46.81 38.11
C GLY A 332 33.83 -47.44 38.97
N SER A 333 34.76 -46.65 39.52
CA SER A 333 35.81 -47.13 40.43
C SER A 333 35.99 -46.22 41.64
N ASP A 334 36.31 -46.81 42.78
CA ASP A 334 36.63 -46.05 44.00
C ASP A 334 37.88 -45.21 43.78
N SER A 335 37.77 -43.92 44.05
CA SER A 335 38.81 -42.93 43.82
C SER A 335 39.41 -42.41 45.13
N LYS A 336 40.65 -41.95 45.06
CA LYS A 336 41.33 -41.35 46.21
C LYS A 336 40.77 -39.96 46.48
N ILE A 337 40.62 -39.63 47.76
CA ILE A 337 40.48 -38.24 48.23
C ILE A 337 41.88 -37.76 48.61
N THR A 338 42.43 -36.82 47.84
CA THR A 338 43.75 -36.23 48.07
C THR A 338 43.62 -34.76 48.49
N ASN A 339 44.74 -34.11 48.80
CA ASN A 339 44.80 -32.76 49.40
C ASN A 339 44.01 -32.67 50.72
N LEU A 340 43.91 -33.79 51.43
CA LEU A 340 43.30 -33.88 52.75
C LEU A 340 44.33 -33.46 53.80
N ALA A 341 44.05 -32.36 54.51
CA ALA A 341 44.84 -31.96 55.67
C ALA A 341 44.81 -33.04 56.76
N ALA A 342 45.85 -33.12 57.59
CA ALA A 342 45.88 -34.08 58.69
C ALA A 342 44.73 -33.80 59.67
N GLY A 343 43.94 -34.83 59.97
CA GLY A 343 42.80 -34.72 60.87
C GLY A 343 43.22 -34.62 62.34
N THR A 344 42.37 -34.04 63.18
CA THR A 344 42.63 -33.98 64.62
C THR A 344 42.55 -35.37 65.22
N LEU A 345 43.57 -35.79 65.98
CA LEU A 345 43.59 -37.07 66.69
C LEU A 345 43.09 -36.87 68.13
N ALA A 346 41.77 -36.92 68.31
CA ALA A 346 41.07 -36.82 69.59
C ALA A 346 39.94 -37.87 69.68
N ALA A 347 39.49 -38.19 70.90
CA ALA A 347 38.56 -39.30 71.16
C ALA A 347 37.17 -39.14 70.50
N ASP A 348 36.74 -37.90 70.26
CA ASP A 348 35.46 -37.51 69.69
C ASP A 348 35.61 -36.84 68.31
N SER A 349 36.79 -36.94 67.70
CA SER A 349 37.06 -36.36 66.38
C SER A 349 36.24 -37.04 65.28
N THR A 350 35.64 -36.23 64.40
CA THR A 350 34.98 -36.69 63.16
C THR A 350 35.80 -36.34 61.92
N ASP A 351 37.05 -35.91 62.10
CA ASP A 351 37.94 -35.56 60.99
C ASP A 351 38.42 -36.84 60.27
N ALA A 352 38.45 -36.80 58.94
CA ALA A 352 39.13 -37.83 58.18
C ALA A 352 40.65 -37.75 58.43
N VAL A 353 41.29 -38.91 58.58
CA VAL A 353 42.76 -39.01 58.70
C VAL A 353 43.39 -39.25 57.33
N ASN A 354 44.62 -38.78 57.13
CA ASN A 354 45.34 -38.96 55.88
C ASN A 354 46.49 -39.98 56.00
N GLY A 355 47.13 -40.26 54.86
CA GLY A 355 48.19 -41.27 54.78
C GLY A 355 49.43 -40.99 55.65
N SER A 356 49.78 -39.73 55.93
CA SER A 356 50.94 -39.43 56.77
C SER A 356 50.70 -39.82 58.22
N GLN A 357 49.47 -39.62 58.73
CA GLN A 357 49.13 -39.98 60.11
C GLN A 357 49.16 -41.50 60.34
N LEU A 358 48.68 -42.29 59.36
CA LEU A 358 48.75 -43.75 59.43
C LEU A 358 50.20 -44.24 59.27
N PHE A 359 50.99 -43.59 58.42
CA PHE A 359 52.41 -43.88 58.25
C PHE A 359 53.19 -43.67 59.56
N ASP A 360 53.03 -42.51 60.22
CA ASP A 360 53.65 -42.23 61.52
C ASP A 360 53.27 -43.26 62.59
N THR A 361 52.05 -43.81 62.51
CA THR A 361 51.58 -44.88 63.40
C THR A 361 52.28 -46.20 63.10
N ASN A 362 52.41 -46.57 61.82
CA ASN A 362 53.10 -47.79 61.42
C ASN A 362 54.59 -47.77 61.79
N GLU A 363 55.28 -46.63 61.64
CA GLU A 363 56.67 -46.49 62.09
C GLU A 363 56.84 -46.78 63.58
N LYS A 364 55.90 -46.32 64.42
CA LYS A 364 55.89 -46.63 65.87
C LYS A 364 55.62 -48.11 66.16
N VAL A 365 54.79 -48.77 65.36
CA VAL A 365 54.51 -50.22 65.51
C VAL A 365 55.71 -51.07 65.10
N ASP A 366 56.39 -50.69 64.03
CA ASP A 366 57.63 -51.36 63.60
C ASP A 366 58.72 -51.23 64.66
N GLN A 367 58.85 -50.04 65.26
CA GLN A 367 59.76 -49.83 66.39
C GLN A 367 59.42 -50.74 67.58
N ASN A 368 58.16 -50.82 67.97
CA ASN A 368 57.73 -51.73 69.03
C ASN A 368 58.08 -53.20 68.72
N THR A 369 57.96 -53.60 67.45
CA THR A 369 58.31 -54.97 67.01
C THR A 369 59.81 -55.24 67.14
N ALA A 370 60.64 -54.27 66.78
CA ALA A 370 62.09 -54.33 66.98
C ALA A 370 62.46 -54.41 68.47
N ASP A 371 61.79 -53.61 69.32
CA ASP A 371 61.99 -53.62 70.77
C ASP A 371 61.60 -54.97 71.38
N ILE A 372 60.50 -55.59 70.92
CA ILE A 372 60.08 -56.93 71.36
C ILE A 372 61.08 -58.00 70.97
N THR A 373 61.64 -57.93 69.75
CA THR A 373 62.68 -58.86 69.30
C THR A 373 63.90 -58.76 70.21
N THR A 374 64.34 -57.53 70.48
CA THR A 374 65.46 -57.25 71.39
C THR A 374 65.21 -57.80 72.79
N ASN A 375 64.00 -57.60 73.33
CA ASN A 375 63.60 -58.16 74.62
C ASN A 375 63.58 -59.69 74.59
N THR A 376 63.12 -60.31 73.50
CA THR A 376 63.09 -61.76 73.33
C THR A 376 64.50 -62.34 73.30
N ASP A 377 65.42 -61.74 72.55
CA ASP A 377 66.82 -62.14 72.52
C ASP A 377 67.46 -62.03 73.90
N SER A 378 67.16 -60.94 74.63
CA SER A 378 67.61 -60.75 76.01
C SER A 378 67.06 -61.82 76.96
N ILE A 379 65.78 -62.20 76.83
CA ILE A 379 65.16 -63.28 77.63
C ILE A 379 65.79 -64.65 77.29
N ASN A 380 66.03 -64.92 76.01
CA ASN A 380 66.69 -66.15 75.57
C ASN A 380 68.11 -66.24 76.15
N GLN A 381 68.87 -65.14 76.09
CA GLN A 381 70.19 -65.06 76.71
C GLN A 381 70.13 -65.29 78.22
N ASN A 382 69.20 -64.63 78.92
CA ASN A 382 68.98 -64.87 80.35
C ASN A 382 68.64 -66.34 80.65
N THR A 383 67.83 -66.99 79.80
CA THR A 383 67.47 -68.41 79.95
C THR A 383 68.71 -69.30 79.80
N THR A 384 69.58 -69.02 78.82
CA THR A 384 70.87 -69.71 78.65
C THR A 384 71.79 -69.49 79.85
N ASP A 385 71.92 -68.26 80.35
CA ASP A 385 72.75 -67.93 81.51
C ASP A 385 72.25 -68.65 82.77
N ILE A 386 70.93 -68.74 82.99
CA ILE A 386 70.33 -69.50 84.10
C ILE A 386 70.63 -70.99 83.98
N ALA A 387 70.52 -71.57 82.78
CA ALA A 387 70.84 -72.98 82.55
C ALA A 387 72.33 -73.26 82.82
N ALA A 388 73.23 -72.37 82.39
CA ALA A 388 74.67 -72.47 82.69
C ALA A 388 74.93 -72.39 84.20
N ASN A 389 74.33 -71.42 84.90
CA ASN A 389 74.42 -71.31 86.36
C ASN A 389 73.91 -72.57 87.06
N THR A 390 72.80 -73.15 86.59
CA THR A 390 72.26 -74.41 87.13
C THR A 390 73.23 -75.58 86.93
N ALA A 391 73.86 -75.68 85.75
CA ALA A 391 74.88 -76.69 85.49
C ALA A 391 76.11 -76.52 86.41
N SER A 392 76.59 -75.29 86.59
CA SER A 392 77.67 -74.99 87.53
C SER A 392 77.30 -75.33 88.98
N ILE A 393 76.06 -75.06 89.40
CA ILE A 393 75.56 -75.45 90.74
C ILE A 393 75.53 -76.98 90.91
N ASN A 394 75.06 -77.71 89.89
CA ASN A 394 75.04 -79.18 89.92
C ASN A 394 76.45 -79.77 89.97
N GLN A 395 77.40 -79.19 89.23
CA GLN A 395 78.82 -79.58 89.30
C GLN A 395 79.37 -79.32 90.71
N ASN A 396 79.17 -78.12 91.25
CA ASN A 396 79.58 -77.79 92.62
C ASN A 396 78.95 -78.76 93.65
N THR A 397 77.67 -79.13 93.48
CA THR A 397 76.98 -80.10 94.35
C THR A 397 77.63 -81.48 94.27
N THR A 398 78.01 -81.92 93.07
CA THR A 398 78.73 -83.18 92.83
C THR A 398 80.13 -83.15 93.45
N ASP A 399 80.86 -82.05 93.25
CA ASP A 399 82.21 -81.83 93.80
C ASP A 399 82.20 -81.77 95.34
N ILE A 400 81.13 -81.23 95.94
CA ILE A 400 80.92 -81.28 97.39
C ILE A 400 80.68 -82.73 97.84
N ALA A 401 79.85 -83.49 97.13
CA ALA A 401 79.54 -84.87 97.49
C ALA A 401 80.79 -85.79 97.41
N THR A 402 81.66 -85.62 96.41
CA THR A 402 82.93 -86.36 96.29
C THR A 402 83.98 -85.96 97.31
N ASN A 403 83.97 -84.72 97.83
CA ASN A 403 84.89 -84.29 98.91
C ASN A 403 84.49 -84.80 100.31
N THR A 404 83.29 -85.34 100.49
CA THR A 404 82.79 -85.89 101.77
C THR A 404 82.97 -87.40 101.94
N THR A 405 83.67 -88.07 101.01
CA THR A 405 84.08 -89.49 101.06
C THR A 405 85.58 -89.60 100.97
#